data_AF-A0AA35QUF0-F1
#
_entry.id   AF-A0AA35QUF0-F1
#
_cell.length_a   1.000
_cell.length_b   1.000
_cell.length_c   1.000
_cell.angle_alpha   90.00
_cell.angle_beta   90.00
_cell.angle_gamma   90.00
#
_symmetry.space_group_name_H-M   'P 1'
#
loop_
_entity.id
_entity.type
_entity.pdbx_description
1 polymer ?
#
loop_
_entity_poly.entity_id
_entity_poly.type
_entity_poly.pdbx_seq_one_letter_code
_entity_poly.pdbx_strand_id
1 'polypeptide(L)'
;MFVGEGPGRDEDESGRPFVGRAGKLLDELIASLPMRREDVYIANIVKCRPPNNRDPERAEVDQCSNYLTQQIEIIDPLVIVPLGRHALGWFMPELRITQSNGKIFRNGNRVLMPLLHPSSGLRNPEHMRMLRDGIHNLGDAILEGIRVRNQVVEHSQHPIERSHEPPQDRPSADLVAESVEANIEPQSTVVEQAEAVALTETVPTEKSESVVNIFERSQTQDEIQAELKRQRAIEAAQEAADKQEDKLVIDDRQASFF
;
A
#
# COMPACT_ATOMS: atom_id res chain seq x y z
N MET A 1 -1.72 8.32 1.34
CA MET A 1 -3.13 8.55 1.74
C MET A 1 -3.48 7.60 2.86
N PHE A 2 -4.00 8.08 3.98
CA PHE A 2 -4.49 7.24 5.10
C PHE A 2 -6.00 7.11 5.01
N VAL A 3 -6.53 5.90 5.27
CA VAL A 3 -7.96 5.61 5.19
C VAL A 3 -8.42 4.89 6.43
N GLY A 4 -9.27 5.51 7.25
CA GLY A 4 -9.91 4.91 8.41
C GLY A 4 -11.30 4.35 8.12
N GLU A 5 -11.99 3.99 9.20
CA GLU A 5 -13.33 3.41 9.16
C GLU A 5 -14.41 4.48 8.95
N GLY A 6 -14.57 5.39 9.91
CA GLY A 6 -15.60 6.41 9.92
C GLY A 6 -15.29 7.54 10.90
N PRO A 7 -16.03 8.65 10.86
CA PRO A 7 -15.92 9.72 11.84
C PRO A 7 -16.31 9.24 13.24
N GLY A 8 -15.55 9.65 14.26
CA GLY A 8 -15.98 9.62 15.65
C GLY A 8 -16.76 10.87 16.00
N ARG A 9 -16.97 11.09 17.31
CA ARG A 9 -17.70 12.26 17.81
C ARG A 9 -17.03 13.58 17.43
N ASP A 10 -15.72 13.69 17.71
CA ASP A 10 -14.99 14.94 17.50
C ASP A 10 -14.86 15.26 16.00
N GLU A 11 -14.77 14.22 15.16
CA GLU A 11 -14.76 14.36 13.70
C GLU A 11 -16.10 14.84 13.15
N ASP A 12 -17.21 14.33 13.70
CA ASP A 12 -18.57 14.73 13.33
C ASP A 12 -18.87 16.19 13.70
N GLU A 13 -18.46 16.60 14.91
CA GLU A 13 -18.64 17.98 15.39
C GLU A 13 -17.77 18.99 14.62
N SER A 14 -16.57 18.60 14.20
CA SER A 14 -15.62 19.51 13.51
C SER A 14 -15.64 19.43 11.99
N GLY A 15 -16.24 18.38 11.41
CA GLY A 15 -16.17 18.07 9.99
C GLY A 15 -14.78 17.68 9.49
N ARG A 16 -13.83 17.39 10.39
CA ARG A 16 -12.44 17.06 10.05
C ARG A 16 -12.12 15.62 10.45
N PRO A 17 -11.52 14.79 9.57
CA PRO A 17 -11.21 13.41 9.89
C PRO A 17 -10.07 13.32 10.91
N PHE A 18 -10.08 12.32 11.81
CA PHE A 18 -9.00 12.06 12.76
C PHE A 18 -8.54 13.30 13.54
N VAL A 19 -9.43 13.91 14.32
CA VAL A 19 -9.11 15.03 15.24
C VAL A 19 -9.27 14.66 16.72
N GLY A 20 -9.98 13.57 17.02
CA GLY A 20 -10.11 13.04 18.37
C GLY A 20 -8.84 12.33 18.84
N ARG A 21 -8.95 11.57 19.94
CA ARG A 21 -7.78 10.88 20.56
C ARG A 21 -7.02 9.98 19.59
N ALA A 22 -7.75 9.21 18.77
CA ALA A 22 -7.13 8.35 17.77
C ALA A 22 -6.42 9.17 16.66
N GLY A 23 -6.98 10.33 16.33
CA GLY A 23 -6.36 11.28 15.39
C GLY A 23 -5.08 11.90 15.90
N LYS A 24 -5.03 12.30 17.17
CA LYS A 24 -3.80 12.80 17.79
C LYS A 24 -2.68 11.78 17.77
N LEU A 25 -2.99 10.51 18.06
CA LEU A 25 -2.00 9.44 17.93
C LEU A 25 -1.55 9.24 16.48
N LEU A 26 -2.47 9.35 15.50
CA LEU A 26 -2.09 9.30 14.09
C LEU A 26 -1.14 10.45 13.72
N ASP A 27 -1.41 11.66 14.23
CA ASP A 27 -0.54 12.82 14.03
C ASP A 27 0.86 12.59 14.62
N GLU A 28 0.95 12.03 15.83
CA GLU A 28 2.23 11.65 16.45
C GLU A 28 2.98 10.59 15.62
N LEU A 29 2.28 9.59 15.09
CA LEU A 29 2.88 8.57 14.24
C LEU A 29 3.40 9.18 12.93
N ILE A 30 2.64 10.06 12.28
CA ILE A 30 3.09 10.76 11.07
C ILE A 30 4.30 11.65 11.38
N ALA A 31 4.27 12.38 12.49
CA ALA A 31 5.36 13.28 12.90
C ALA A 31 6.63 12.56 13.37
N SER A 32 6.56 11.25 13.64
CA SER A 32 7.74 10.40 13.88
C SER A 32 8.54 10.11 12.61
N LEU A 33 7.97 10.40 11.45
CA LEU A 33 8.61 10.39 10.13
C LEU A 33 8.94 11.84 9.71
N PRO A 34 9.78 12.05 8.69
CA PRO A 34 10.04 13.39 8.13
C PRO A 34 8.85 13.90 7.29
N MET A 35 7.64 13.85 7.86
CA MET A 35 6.39 14.23 7.24
C MET A 35 5.50 14.94 8.26
N ARG A 36 4.62 15.79 7.75
CA ARG A 36 3.61 16.49 8.54
C ARG A 36 2.23 16.04 8.09
N ARG A 37 1.23 16.34 8.91
CA ARG A 37 -0.17 15.98 8.62
C ARG A 37 -0.63 16.58 7.29
N GLU A 38 -0.21 17.80 6.99
CA GLU A 38 -0.51 18.51 5.74
C GLU A 38 0.16 17.92 4.50
N ASP A 39 1.19 17.08 4.67
CA ASP A 39 1.87 16.41 3.56
C ASP A 39 1.10 15.14 3.12
N VAL A 40 0.03 14.78 3.84
CA VAL A 40 -0.74 13.55 3.59
C VAL A 40 -2.24 13.84 3.49
N TYR A 41 -2.94 13.00 2.74
CA TYR A 41 -4.40 13.01 2.71
C TYR A 41 -4.97 11.95 3.64
N ILE A 42 -5.98 12.31 4.44
CA ILE A 42 -6.64 11.43 5.41
C ILE A 42 -8.14 11.37 5.08
N ALA A 43 -8.67 10.15 4.95
CA ALA A 43 -10.07 9.88 4.68
C ALA A 43 -10.60 8.72 5.52
N ASN A 44 -11.88 8.40 5.37
CA ASN A 44 -12.54 7.24 5.95
C ASN A 44 -13.38 6.51 4.89
N ILE A 45 -13.68 5.22 5.06
CA ILE A 45 -14.56 4.48 4.14
C ILE A 45 -16.02 4.99 4.18
N VAL A 46 -16.52 5.37 5.37
CA VAL A 46 -17.77 6.14 5.50
C VAL A 46 -17.49 7.58 5.90
N LYS A 47 -18.31 8.53 5.42
CA LYS A 47 -18.12 9.97 5.69
C LYS A 47 -18.99 10.53 6.81
N CYS A 48 -19.93 9.74 7.33
CA CYS A 48 -20.84 10.13 8.41
C CYS A 48 -20.59 9.25 9.62
N ARG A 49 -20.69 9.84 10.82
CA ARG A 49 -20.56 9.11 12.09
C ARG A 49 -21.74 8.13 12.25
N PRO A 50 -21.48 6.82 12.40
CA PRO A 50 -22.54 5.88 12.70
C PRO A 50 -23.14 6.14 14.11
N PRO A 51 -24.44 5.86 14.33
CA PRO A 51 -25.08 6.03 15.62
C PRO A 51 -24.28 5.37 16.76
N ASN A 52 -24.07 6.08 17.87
CA ASN A 52 -23.31 5.60 19.02
C ASN A 52 -21.87 5.12 18.71
N ASN A 53 -21.25 5.56 17.60
CA ASN A 53 -19.94 5.07 17.15
C ASN A 53 -19.89 3.54 16.94
N ARG A 54 -21.01 2.92 16.55
CA ARG A 54 -20.97 1.52 16.09
C ARG A 54 -20.14 1.40 14.81
N ASP A 55 -19.73 0.18 14.48
CA ASP A 55 -19.16 -0.10 13.17
C ASP A 55 -20.17 0.25 12.05
N PRO A 56 -19.71 0.70 10.87
CA PRO A 56 -20.59 0.94 9.73
C PRO A 56 -21.15 -0.36 9.18
N GLU A 57 -22.43 -0.32 8.82
CA GLU A 57 -23.11 -1.42 8.15
C GLU A 57 -22.67 -1.51 6.69
N ARG A 58 -22.78 -2.70 6.09
CA ARG A 58 -22.40 -2.91 4.69
C ARG A 58 -23.13 -1.95 3.74
N ALA A 59 -24.43 -1.75 3.93
CA ALA A 59 -25.21 -0.83 3.12
C ALA A 59 -24.72 0.63 3.23
N GLU A 60 -24.26 1.05 4.42
CA GLU A 60 -23.68 2.38 4.63
C GLU A 60 -22.34 2.52 3.92
N VAL A 61 -21.49 1.49 3.98
CA VAL A 61 -20.22 1.44 3.23
C VAL A 61 -20.48 1.50 1.73
N ASP A 62 -21.41 0.69 1.21
CA ASP A 62 -21.72 0.62 -0.22
C ASP A 62 -22.22 1.99 -0.74
N GLN A 63 -23.12 2.64 0.01
CA GLN A 63 -23.64 3.97 -0.34
C GLN A 63 -22.56 5.06 -0.33
N CYS A 64 -21.53 4.90 0.51
CA CYS A 64 -20.46 5.88 0.67
C CYS A 64 -19.23 5.61 -0.22
N SER A 65 -19.12 4.41 -0.77
CA SER A 65 -17.90 3.92 -1.45
C SER A 65 -17.48 4.80 -2.61
N ASN A 66 -18.43 5.32 -3.40
CA ASN A 66 -18.13 6.19 -4.54
C ASN A 66 -17.31 7.43 -4.16
N TYR A 67 -17.52 8.01 -2.97
CA TYR A 67 -16.74 9.16 -2.53
C TYR A 67 -15.27 8.80 -2.32
N LEU A 68 -15.00 7.64 -1.69
CA LEU A 68 -13.63 7.21 -1.47
C LEU A 68 -12.95 6.84 -2.80
N THR A 69 -13.64 6.13 -3.70
CA THR A 69 -13.13 5.82 -5.04
C THR A 69 -12.73 7.07 -5.80
N GLN A 70 -13.60 8.09 -5.85
CA GLN A 70 -13.28 9.36 -6.52
C GLN A 70 -12.11 10.09 -5.85
N GLN A 71 -12.03 10.10 -4.52
CA GLN A 71 -10.89 10.68 -3.80
C GLN A 71 -9.57 9.99 -4.19
N ILE A 72 -9.58 8.66 -4.27
CA ILE A 72 -8.46 7.80 -4.64
C ILE A 72 -8.03 8.02 -6.10
N GLU A 73 -8.97 8.29 -7.00
CA GLU A 73 -8.71 8.60 -8.41
C GLU A 73 -8.10 10.01 -8.58
N ILE A 74 -8.70 11.02 -7.93
CA ILE A 74 -8.26 12.41 -8.04
C ILE A 74 -6.86 12.62 -7.43
N ILE A 75 -6.62 12.01 -6.28
CA ILE A 75 -5.35 12.18 -5.55
C ILE A 75 -4.24 11.31 -6.16
N ASP A 76 -4.61 10.19 -6.80
CA ASP A 76 -3.70 9.15 -7.30
C ASP A 76 -2.50 8.86 -6.37
N PRO A 77 -2.75 8.46 -5.09
CA PRO A 77 -1.68 8.25 -4.12
C PRO A 77 -0.76 7.08 -4.49
N LEU A 78 0.56 7.25 -4.28
CA LEU A 78 1.55 6.17 -4.40
C LEU A 78 1.31 5.05 -3.38
N VAL A 79 0.93 5.44 -2.17
CA VAL A 79 0.67 4.54 -1.04
C VAL A 79 -0.69 4.88 -0.44
N ILE A 80 -1.50 3.84 -0.24
CA ILE A 80 -2.69 3.88 0.58
C ILE A 80 -2.39 3.10 1.87
N VAL A 81 -2.74 3.69 3.01
CA VAL A 81 -2.55 3.12 4.34
C VAL A 81 -3.93 2.88 4.96
N PRO A 82 -4.52 1.68 4.80
CA PRO A 82 -5.74 1.31 5.50
C PRO A 82 -5.47 1.21 7.01
N LEU A 83 -6.26 1.93 7.81
CA LEU A 83 -6.18 1.96 9.26
C LEU A 83 -7.27 1.05 9.84
N GLY A 84 -6.88 -0.14 10.29
CA GLY A 84 -7.77 -1.11 10.90
C GLY A 84 -8.47 -2.07 9.92
N ARG A 85 -9.22 -3.01 10.50
CA ARG A 85 -9.84 -4.12 9.74
C ARG A 85 -10.90 -3.67 8.74
N HIS A 86 -11.67 -2.62 9.03
CA HIS A 86 -12.75 -2.17 8.16
C HIS A 86 -12.21 -1.51 6.90
N ALA A 87 -11.27 -0.57 7.08
CA ALA A 87 -10.58 0.04 5.97
C ALA A 87 -9.83 -1.01 5.15
N LEU A 88 -9.07 -1.92 5.79
CA LEU A 88 -8.40 -3.01 5.09
C LEU A 88 -9.38 -3.87 4.30
N GLY A 89 -10.50 -4.26 4.91
CA GLY A 89 -11.51 -5.11 4.28
C GLY A 89 -12.17 -4.46 3.05
N TRP A 90 -12.19 -3.14 2.95
CA TRP A 90 -12.64 -2.43 1.76
C TRP A 90 -11.69 -2.63 0.57
N PHE A 91 -10.37 -2.73 0.83
CA PHE A 91 -9.35 -2.90 -0.21
C PHE A 91 -8.99 -4.36 -0.49
N MET A 92 -8.85 -5.17 0.57
CA MET A 92 -8.32 -6.55 0.55
C MET A 92 -9.08 -7.38 1.60
N PRO A 93 -10.33 -7.81 1.31
CA PRO A 93 -11.20 -8.52 2.25
C PRO A 93 -10.64 -9.86 2.74
N GLU A 94 -9.70 -10.45 2.02
CA GLU A 94 -9.03 -11.70 2.36
C GLU A 94 -7.95 -11.55 3.45
N LEU A 95 -7.49 -10.33 3.73
CA LEU A 95 -6.39 -10.07 4.65
C LEU A 95 -6.85 -9.80 6.09
N ARG A 96 -6.02 -10.24 7.05
CA ARG A 96 -6.22 -10.00 8.48
C ARG A 96 -5.31 -8.88 8.97
N ILE A 97 -5.88 -7.87 9.62
CA ILE A 97 -5.14 -6.65 10.00
C ILE A 97 -3.92 -6.92 10.88
N THR A 98 -4.03 -7.83 11.86
CA THR A 98 -2.91 -8.16 12.75
C THR A 98 -1.76 -8.86 12.03
N GLN A 99 -2.05 -9.61 10.97
CA GLN A 99 -1.04 -10.33 10.18
C GLN A 99 -0.44 -9.46 9.06
N SER A 100 -1.17 -8.44 8.62
CA SER A 100 -0.80 -7.55 7.51
C SER A 100 -0.24 -6.19 7.95
N ASN A 101 -0.27 -5.88 9.25
CA ASN A 101 0.23 -4.62 9.79
C ASN A 101 1.69 -4.36 9.37
N GLY A 102 1.95 -3.22 8.73
CA GLY A 102 3.28 -2.79 8.28
C GLY A 102 3.81 -3.54 7.06
N LYS A 103 3.04 -4.45 6.46
CA LYS A 103 3.43 -5.16 5.23
C LYS A 103 2.97 -4.41 4.00
N ILE A 104 3.74 -4.52 2.91
CA ILE A 104 3.49 -3.82 1.65
C ILE A 104 2.86 -4.79 0.66
N PHE A 105 1.75 -4.38 0.04
CA PHE A 105 1.01 -5.16 -0.95
C PHE A 105 0.81 -4.33 -2.21
N ARG A 106 0.93 -4.96 -3.39
CA ARG A 106 0.58 -4.30 -4.66
C ARG A 106 -0.92 -4.13 -4.78
N ASN A 107 -1.34 -2.98 -5.32
CA ASN A 107 -2.74 -2.67 -5.60
C ASN A 107 -2.80 -1.83 -6.88
N GLY A 108 -2.93 -2.48 -8.04
CA GLY A 108 -2.90 -1.79 -9.33
C GLY A 108 -1.60 -1.01 -9.55
N ASN A 109 -1.71 0.30 -9.80
CA ASN A 109 -0.58 1.21 -10.05
C ASN A 109 0.04 1.83 -8.79
N ARG A 110 -0.29 1.28 -7.61
CA ARG A 110 0.09 1.80 -6.30
C ARG A 110 0.27 0.65 -5.31
N VAL A 111 0.56 0.98 -4.06
CA VAL A 111 0.65 -0.02 -2.98
C VAL A 111 -0.29 0.27 -1.82
N LEU A 112 -0.62 -0.80 -1.10
CA LEU A 112 -1.28 -0.79 0.19
C LEU A 112 -0.29 -1.17 1.28
N MET A 113 -0.28 -0.40 2.37
CA MET A 113 0.46 -0.73 3.59
C MET A 113 -0.47 -0.63 4.78
N PRO A 114 -1.17 -1.72 5.17
CA PRO A 114 -2.14 -1.67 6.26
C PRO A 114 -1.46 -1.40 7.60
N LEU A 115 -2.12 -0.63 8.45
CA LEU A 115 -1.74 -0.45 9.85
C LEU A 115 -2.95 -0.70 10.75
N LEU A 116 -2.71 -1.17 11.97
CA LEU A 116 -3.77 -1.22 12.98
C LEU A 116 -4.44 0.15 13.14
N HIS A 117 -5.70 0.16 13.56
CA HIS A 117 -6.36 1.44 13.80
C HIS A 117 -5.75 2.11 15.05
N PRO A 118 -5.45 3.43 15.05
CA PRO A 118 -4.85 4.12 16.20
C PRO A 118 -5.64 3.94 17.51
N SER A 119 -6.98 3.90 17.44
CA SER A 119 -7.83 3.62 18.61
C SER A 119 -7.52 2.27 19.28
N SER A 120 -7.00 1.31 18.53
CA SER A 120 -6.58 0.01 19.05
C SER A 120 -5.30 0.11 19.89
N GLY A 121 -4.31 0.90 19.43
CA GLY A 121 -3.09 1.18 20.19
C GLY A 121 -3.34 1.94 21.49
N LEU A 122 -4.33 2.84 21.51
CA LEU A 122 -4.74 3.54 22.74
C LEU A 122 -5.28 2.61 23.83
N ARG A 123 -5.73 1.40 23.47
CA ARG A 123 -6.33 0.42 24.40
C ARG A 123 -5.42 -0.77 24.68
N ASN A 124 -4.51 -1.11 23.78
CA ASN A 124 -3.65 -2.28 23.87
C ASN A 124 -2.17 -1.89 23.62
N PRO A 125 -1.27 -2.07 24.61
CA PRO A 125 0.16 -1.80 24.46
C PRO A 125 0.84 -2.58 23.33
N GLU A 126 0.43 -3.82 23.07
CA GLU A 126 0.97 -4.62 21.96
C GLU A 126 0.63 -4.00 20.61
N HIS A 127 -0.63 -3.56 20.46
CA HIS A 127 -1.06 -2.88 19.25
C HIS A 127 -0.37 -1.53 19.07
N MET A 128 -0.07 -0.82 20.17
CA MET A 128 0.74 0.39 20.13
C MET A 128 2.15 0.10 19.59
N ARG A 129 2.79 -0.96 20.07
CA ARG A 129 4.11 -1.39 19.57
C ARG A 129 4.05 -1.71 18.07
N MET A 130 3.10 -2.55 17.65
CA MET A 130 2.91 -2.90 16.24
C MET A 130 2.64 -1.68 15.34
N LEU A 131 1.92 -0.67 15.84
CA LEU A 131 1.68 0.59 15.12
C LEU A 131 2.98 1.37 14.90
N ARG A 132 3.78 1.52 15.96
CA ARG A 132 5.07 2.22 15.91
C ARG A 132 6.05 1.49 14.99
N ASP A 133 6.16 0.18 15.12
CA ASP A 133 7.02 -0.62 14.25
C ASP A 133 6.56 -0.52 12.78
N GLY A 134 5.25 -0.64 12.55
CA GLY A 134 4.68 -0.65 11.20
C GLY A 134 4.80 0.69 10.46
N ILE A 135 4.69 1.84 11.15
CA ILE A 135 4.76 3.15 10.49
C ILE A 135 6.15 3.42 9.93
N HIS A 136 7.22 2.86 10.51
CA HIS A 136 8.58 3.02 10.01
C HIS A 136 8.79 2.40 8.61
N ASN A 137 7.96 1.43 8.21
CA ASN A 137 8.01 0.84 6.86
C ASN A 137 7.39 1.74 5.77
N LEU A 138 6.84 2.91 6.14
CA LEU A 138 6.18 3.78 5.17
C LEU A 138 7.15 4.31 4.09
N GLY A 139 8.42 4.52 4.43
CA GLY A 139 9.45 4.91 3.46
C GLY A 139 9.61 3.86 2.35
N ASP A 140 9.74 2.59 2.74
CA ASP A 140 9.83 1.46 1.81
C ASP A 140 8.56 1.34 0.96
N ALA A 141 7.38 1.56 1.57
CA ALA A 141 6.12 1.56 0.84
C ALA A 141 6.08 2.67 -0.22
N ILE A 142 6.60 3.87 0.07
CA ILE A 142 6.67 4.97 -0.90
C ILE A 142 7.60 4.61 -2.06
N LEU A 143 8.78 4.05 -1.77
CA LEU A 143 9.73 3.62 -2.79
C LEU A 143 9.13 2.52 -3.69
N GLU A 144 8.47 1.52 -3.11
CA GLU A 144 7.77 0.50 -3.88
C GLU A 144 6.61 1.10 -4.70
N GLY A 145 5.86 2.05 -4.14
CA GLY A 145 4.80 2.77 -4.85
C GLY A 145 5.31 3.49 -6.10
N ILE A 146 6.47 4.16 -6.01
CA ILE A 146 7.13 4.81 -7.16
C ILE A 146 7.50 3.75 -8.21
N ARG A 147 8.10 2.63 -7.78
CA ARG A 147 8.49 1.54 -8.67
C ARG A 147 7.29 0.95 -9.41
N VAL A 148 6.21 0.62 -8.69
CA VAL A 148 4.97 0.06 -9.26
C VAL A 148 4.39 1.02 -10.30
N ARG A 149 4.34 2.32 -9.98
CA ARG A 149 3.80 3.33 -10.88
C ARG A 149 4.61 3.45 -12.17
N ASN A 150 5.94 3.50 -12.08
CA ASN A 150 6.81 3.61 -13.25
C ASN A 150 6.69 2.40 -14.18
N GLN A 151 6.56 1.19 -13.62
CA GLN A 151 6.35 -0.03 -14.41
C GLN A 151 5.07 0.02 -15.25
N VAL A 152 3.98 0.57 -14.71
CA VAL A 152 2.71 0.72 -15.44
C VAL A 152 2.86 1.71 -16.60
N VAL A 153 3.62 2.78 -16.41
CA VAL A 153 3.88 3.79 -17.46
C VAL A 153 4.68 3.19 -18.61
N GLU A 154 5.75 2.44 -18.33
CA GLU A 154 6.58 1.80 -19.35
C GLU A 154 5.79 0.81 -20.22
N HIS A 155 4.92 -0.01 -19.61
CA HIS A 155 4.08 -0.97 -20.34
C HIS A 155 2.97 -0.29 -21.17
N SER A 156 2.59 0.95 -20.83
CA SER A 156 1.58 1.71 -21.58
C SER A 156 2.17 2.50 -22.75
N GLN A 157 3.50 2.62 -22.84
CA GLN A 157 4.21 3.39 -23.87
C GLN A 157 4.79 2.54 -25.01
N HIS A 158 4.68 1.21 -24.97
CA HIS A 158 5.03 0.35 -26.10
C HIS A 158 3.85 0.28 -27.09
N PRO A 159 3.96 0.82 -28.32
CA PRO A 159 2.91 0.68 -29.32
C PRO A 159 2.77 -0.79 -29.71
N ILE A 160 1.54 -1.31 -29.75
CA ILE A 160 1.24 -2.57 -30.42
C ILE A 160 1.65 -2.39 -31.89
N GLU A 161 2.77 -3.00 -32.29
CA GLU A 161 3.06 -3.22 -33.71
C GLU A 161 1.92 -4.06 -34.27
N ARG A 162 1.02 -3.41 -35.01
CA ARG A 162 0.06 -4.12 -35.84
C ARG A 162 0.84 -4.77 -36.97
N SER A 163 1.17 -6.06 -36.82
CA SER A 163 1.60 -6.89 -37.94
C SER A 163 0.50 -6.90 -38.98
N HIS A 164 0.75 -6.18 -40.08
CA HIS A 164 -0.02 -6.27 -41.30
C HIS A 164 0.40 -7.55 -42.00
N GLU A 165 -0.21 -8.67 -41.67
CA GLU A 165 -0.07 -9.89 -42.47
C GLU A 165 -1.04 -9.83 -43.66
N PRO A 166 -0.55 -9.95 -44.92
CA PRO A 166 -1.43 -9.98 -46.08
C PRO A 166 -2.18 -11.33 -46.14
N PRO A 167 -3.43 -11.36 -46.64
CA PRO A 167 -4.25 -12.56 -46.62
C PRO A 167 -3.62 -13.62 -47.54
N GLN A 168 -3.23 -14.75 -46.96
CA GLN A 168 -2.76 -15.90 -47.75
C GLN A 168 -3.96 -16.68 -48.31
N ASP A 169 -3.83 -16.98 -49.61
CA ASP A 169 -4.72 -17.78 -50.44
C ASP A 169 -5.20 -19.07 -49.74
N ARG A 170 -6.52 -19.30 -49.79
CA ARG A 170 -7.11 -20.62 -49.52
C ARG A 170 -7.23 -21.36 -50.84
N PRO A 171 -6.84 -22.65 -50.93
CA PRO A 171 -7.25 -23.44 -52.07
C PRO A 171 -8.72 -23.82 -51.97
N SER A 172 -9.41 -23.66 -53.08
CA SER A 172 -10.81 -24.03 -53.32
C SER A 172 -11.06 -25.52 -53.11
N ALA A 173 -12.15 -25.85 -52.42
CA ALA A 173 -12.79 -27.15 -52.53
C ALA A 173 -14.31 -26.95 -52.54
N ASP A 174 -14.92 -27.56 -53.55
CA ASP A 174 -16.28 -27.38 -54.00
C ASP A 174 -17.35 -27.96 -53.07
N LEU A 175 -18.50 -27.29 -53.17
CA LEU A 175 -19.88 -27.67 -52.85
C LEU A 175 -20.21 -29.17 -52.88
N VAL A 176 -20.86 -29.70 -51.83
CA VAL A 176 -22.24 -30.22 -51.92
C VAL A 176 -22.90 -30.36 -50.55
N ALA A 177 -24.23 -30.17 -50.58
CA ALA A 177 -25.17 -30.13 -49.47
C ALA A 177 -25.48 -31.50 -48.85
N GLU A 178 -25.89 -31.52 -47.58
CA GLU A 178 -27.13 -32.17 -47.14
C GLU A 178 -27.48 -31.85 -45.69
N SER A 179 -28.77 -31.67 -45.47
CA SER A 179 -29.49 -31.35 -44.24
C SER A 179 -29.88 -32.59 -43.45
N VAL A 180 -29.68 -32.64 -42.12
CA VAL A 180 -30.51 -33.46 -41.21
C VAL A 180 -30.55 -32.87 -39.80
N GLU A 181 -31.75 -32.65 -39.28
CA GLU A 181 -32.08 -32.37 -37.87
C GLU A 181 -31.91 -33.63 -36.99
N ALA A 182 -31.49 -33.48 -35.72
CA ALA A 182 -32.15 -34.13 -34.58
C ALA A 182 -31.40 -33.90 -33.25
N ASN A 183 -32.22 -33.66 -32.22
CA ASN A 183 -31.97 -33.75 -30.78
C ASN A 183 -31.06 -34.91 -30.34
N ILE A 184 -30.39 -34.75 -29.18
CA ILE A 184 -30.50 -35.59 -27.97
C ILE A 184 -29.52 -35.03 -26.89
N GLU A 185 -30.07 -34.59 -25.76
CA GLU A 185 -29.42 -34.49 -24.43
C GLU A 185 -29.60 -35.84 -23.67
N PRO A 186 -29.04 -36.08 -22.47
CA PRO A 186 -27.79 -35.62 -21.82
C PRO A 186 -27.07 -36.84 -21.15
N GLN A 187 -26.27 -36.60 -20.09
CA GLN A 187 -25.65 -37.54 -19.12
C GLN A 187 -24.18 -37.87 -19.44
N SER A 188 -23.23 -38.02 -18.52
CA SER A 188 -23.08 -37.87 -17.07
C SER A 188 -21.63 -38.28 -16.75
N THR A 189 -21.07 -37.85 -15.61
CA THR A 189 -19.96 -38.48 -14.85
C THR A 189 -18.56 -38.56 -15.53
N VAL A 190 -17.38 -38.50 -14.91
CA VAL A 190 -16.83 -38.40 -13.53
C VAL A 190 -15.29 -38.38 -13.75
N VAL A 191 -14.54 -37.53 -13.02
CA VAL A 191 -13.11 -37.70 -12.56
C VAL A 191 -12.05 -37.73 -13.70
N GLU A 192 -10.94 -37.00 -13.69
CA GLU A 192 -9.79 -37.14 -12.77
C GLU A 192 -8.69 -36.10 -13.11
N GLN A 193 -8.04 -35.61 -12.06
CA GLN A 193 -6.63 -35.17 -11.92
C GLN A 193 -5.99 -34.16 -12.89
N ALA A 194 -5.59 -33.04 -12.27
CA ALA A 194 -4.55 -32.15 -12.74
C ALA A 194 -3.18 -32.65 -12.25
N GLU A 195 -2.24 -32.90 -13.16
CA GLU A 195 -0.81 -32.92 -12.87
C GLU A 195 -0.16 -31.63 -13.37
N ALA A 196 0.56 -30.98 -12.46
CA ALA A 196 1.35 -29.79 -12.72
C ALA A 196 2.72 -30.19 -13.27
N VAL A 197 3.08 -29.65 -14.44
CA VAL A 197 4.46 -29.72 -14.97
C VAL A 197 5.14 -28.40 -14.65
N ALA A 198 6.20 -28.50 -13.84
CA ALA A 198 7.15 -27.43 -13.59
C ALA A 198 8.05 -27.23 -14.81
N LEU A 199 8.21 -25.97 -15.24
CA LEU A 199 9.31 -25.54 -16.09
C LEU A 199 9.92 -24.27 -15.51
N THR A 200 11.11 -24.45 -14.95
CA THR A 200 12.12 -23.45 -14.65
C THR A 200 12.63 -22.82 -15.94
N GLU A 201 12.70 -21.50 -16.03
CA GLU A 201 13.62 -20.83 -16.94
C GLU A 201 14.33 -19.66 -16.27
N THR A 202 15.59 -19.55 -16.69
CA THR A 202 16.73 -18.92 -16.06
C THR A 202 16.89 -17.45 -16.44
N VAL A 203 17.48 -16.69 -15.53
CA VAL A 203 17.99 -15.33 -15.66
C VAL A 203 19.02 -15.21 -16.80
N PRO A 204 18.98 -14.16 -17.64
CA PRO A 204 20.16 -13.64 -18.31
C PRO A 204 20.66 -12.38 -17.60
N THR A 205 21.90 -12.48 -17.12
CA THR A 205 22.76 -11.37 -16.76
C THR A 205 23.28 -10.68 -18.01
N GLU A 206 23.16 -9.37 -18.13
CA GLU A 206 24.14 -8.57 -18.87
C GLU A 206 24.13 -7.10 -18.42
N LYS A 207 25.35 -6.60 -18.18
CA LYS A 207 25.65 -5.22 -17.82
C LYS A 207 25.45 -4.33 -19.04
N SER A 208 24.74 -3.23 -18.91
CA SER A 208 24.97 -2.06 -19.76
C SER A 208 24.96 -0.80 -18.90
N GLU A 209 26.12 -0.16 -18.88
CA GLU A 209 26.31 1.21 -18.43
C GLU A 209 25.70 2.15 -19.48
N SER A 210 25.20 3.30 -19.00
CA SER A 210 24.83 4.51 -19.76
C SER A 210 23.52 4.51 -20.55
N VAL A 211 22.47 5.03 -19.91
CA VAL A 211 21.55 5.98 -20.56
C VAL A 211 21.37 7.17 -19.62
N VAL A 212 21.69 8.34 -20.17
CA VAL A 212 21.86 9.62 -19.50
C VAL A 212 20.54 10.42 -19.50
N ASN A 213 20.24 11.06 -18.37
CA ASN A 213 19.43 12.26 -18.13
C ASN A 213 17.98 12.32 -18.63
N ILE A 214 17.01 12.28 -17.70
CA ILE A 214 15.82 13.15 -17.74
C ILE A 214 15.41 13.59 -16.32
N PHE A 215 15.40 14.92 -16.11
CA PHE A 215 14.81 15.71 -15.00
C PHE A 215 15.56 15.81 -13.65
N GLU A 216 16.66 16.56 -13.63
CA GLU A 216 17.22 17.14 -12.40
C GLU A 216 16.54 18.48 -12.07
N ARG A 217 15.92 18.59 -10.88
CA ARG A 217 16.04 19.83 -10.12
C ARG A 217 17.47 19.85 -9.62
N SER A 218 18.32 20.71 -10.19
CA SER A 218 19.71 20.86 -9.78
C SER A 218 19.76 21.37 -8.34
N GLN A 219 19.82 20.46 -7.36
CA GLN A 219 20.37 20.81 -6.07
C GLN A 219 21.87 21.01 -6.27
N THR A 220 22.38 22.12 -5.78
CA THR A 220 23.81 22.43 -5.89
C THR A 220 24.61 21.39 -5.10
N GLN A 221 25.86 21.10 -5.51
CA GLN A 221 26.72 20.18 -4.75
C GLN A 221 26.84 20.59 -3.28
N ASP A 222 26.76 21.89 -2.99
CA ASP A 222 26.81 22.43 -1.64
C ASP A 222 25.59 22.04 -0.80
N GLU A 223 24.38 21.98 -1.39
CA GLU A 223 23.16 21.55 -0.71
C GLU A 223 23.18 20.06 -0.38
N ILE A 224 23.69 19.24 -1.30
CA ILE A 224 23.86 17.79 -1.09
C ILE A 224 24.86 17.53 0.03
N GLN A 225 25.98 18.26 0.05
CA GLN A 225 26.98 18.14 1.12
C GLN A 225 26.45 18.65 2.46
N ALA A 226 25.64 19.71 2.47
CA ALA A 226 25.01 20.22 3.68
C ALA A 226 24.04 19.20 4.29
N GLU A 227 23.21 18.55 3.47
CA GLU A 227 22.25 17.55 3.93
C GLU A 227 22.95 16.27 4.43
N LEU A 228 23.98 15.80 3.74
CA LEU A 228 24.82 14.68 4.20
C LEU A 228 25.51 14.99 5.53
N LYS A 229 25.98 16.23 5.72
CA LYS A 229 26.58 16.66 6.99
C LYS A 229 25.55 16.72 8.11
N ARG A 230 24.31 17.12 7.80
CA ARG A 230 23.18 17.14 8.74
C ARG A 230 22.78 15.73 9.16
N GLN A 231 22.68 14.80 8.23
CA GLN A 231 22.37 13.38 8.51
C GLN A 231 23.42 12.75 9.42
N ARG A 232 24.72 12.94 9.12
CA ARG A 232 25.82 12.44 9.97
C ARG A 232 25.81 13.03 11.38
N ALA A 233 25.41 14.30 11.52
CA ALA A 233 25.30 14.93 12.85
C ALA A 233 24.14 14.34 13.67
N ILE A 234 23.03 13.96 13.02
CA ILE A 234 21.89 13.30 13.67
C ILE A 234 22.29 11.89 14.12
N GLU A 235 22.93 11.11 13.25
CA GLU A 235 23.41 9.76 13.58
C GLU A 235 24.41 9.79 14.74
N ALA A 236 25.36 10.73 14.75
CA ALA A 236 26.32 10.88 15.84
C ALA A 236 25.66 11.29 17.17
N ALA A 237 24.60 12.09 17.11
CA ALA A 237 23.83 12.47 18.30
C ALA A 237 23.02 11.31 18.86
N GLN A 238 22.45 10.46 17.99
CA GLN A 238 21.77 9.23 18.39
C GLN A 238 22.73 8.23 19.02
N GLU A 239 23.90 8.00 18.42
CA GLU A 239 24.91 7.09 18.97
C GLU A 239 25.47 7.57 20.32
N ALA A 240 25.58 8.89 20.50
CA ALA A 240 25.97 9.48 21.79
C ALA A 240 24.88 9.32 22.86
N ALA A 241 23.60 9.44 22.49
CA ALA A 241 22.47 9.23 23.38
C ALA A 241 22.39 7.76 23.85
N ASP A 242 22.52 6.80 22.92
CA ASP A 242 22.51 5.37 23.23
C ASP A 242 23.66 4.99 24.18
N LYS A 243 24.87 5.51 23.95
CA LYS A 243 26.02 5.29 24.84
C LYS A 243 25.82 5.90 26.24
N GLN A 244 25.06 6.99 26.34
CA GLN A 244 24.78 7.64 27.61
C GLN A 244 23.68 6.89 28.40
N GLU A 245 22.67 6.34 27.72
CA GLU A 245 21.69 5.42 28.32
C GLU A 245 22.37 4.13 28.83
N ASP A 246 23.25 3.51 28.03
CA ASP A 246 24.00 2.32 28.47
C ASP A 246 24.86 2.59 29.70
N LYS A 247 25.47 3.78 29.79
CA LYS A 247 26.28 4.18 30.95
C LYS A 247 25.43 4.41 32.20
N LEU A 248 24.25 5.01 32.06
CA LEU A 248 23.28 5.18 33.15
C LEU A 248 22.75 3.83 33.66
N VAL A 249 22.49 2.88 32.76
CA VAL A 249 22.04 1.52 33.13
C VAL A 249 23.13 0.71 33.85
N ILE A 250 24.40 0.91 33.49
CA ILE A 250 25.53 0.26 34.17
C ILE A 250 25.76 0.83 35.58
N ASP A 251 25.66 2.16 35.74
CA ASP A 251 25.88 2.83 37.03
C ASP A 251 24.79 2.47 38.06
N ASP A 252 23.53 2.38 37.61
CA ASP A 252 22.38 2.00 38.45
C ASP A 252 22.48 0.53 38.94
N ARG A 253 23.09 -0.35 38.12
CA ARG A 253 23.41 -1.74 38.50
C ARG A 253 24.57 -1.84 39.50
N GLN A 254 25.53 -0.91 39.48
CA GLN A 254 26.62 -0.89 40.45
C GLN A 254 26.20 -0.26 41.79
N ALA A 255 25.29 0.71 41.77
CA ALA A 255 24.72 1.32 42.98
C ALA A 255 23.81 0.34 43.78
N SER A 256 23.30 -0.71 43.13
CA SER A 256 22.42 -1.72 43.75
C SER A 256 23.17 -2.88 44.44
N PHE A 257 24.52 -2.86 44.46
CA PHE A 257 25.38 -3.92 45.00
C PHE A 257 26.21 -3.53 46.24
N PHE A 258 25.96 -2.35 46.83
CA PHE A 258 26.54 -1.91 48.11
C PHE A 258 25.48 -1.60 49.17
#